data_AF-A0A182P6K5-F1
#
_entry.id   AF-A0A182P6K5-F1
#
_cell.length_a   1.000
_cell.length_b   1.000
_cell.length_c   1.000
_cell.angle_alpha   90.00
_cell.angle_beta   90.00
_cell.angle_gamma   90.00
#
_symmetry.space_group_name_H-M   'P 1'
#
loop_
_entity.id
_entity.type
_entity.pdbx_description
1 polymer ?
#
loop_
_entity_poly.entity_id
_entity_poly.type
_entity_poly.pdbx_seq_one_letter_code
_entity_poly.pdbx_strand_id
1 'polypeptide(L)'
;MEQNRCIELHSPDGIHSCILRAMDPQEATTWFNALHSAIGKSTQKALLDANRALVSIIGELKHIGWLSRRSGSEQNGRSSSESSDELDKWQSIFVAVTDRELR
;
A
#
# COMPACT_ATOMS: atom_id res chain seq x y z
N MET A 1 13.68 8.30 -25.23
CA MET A 1 12.59 8.99 -24.50
C MET A 1 11.28 8.18 -24.60
N GLU A 2 11.29 6.88 -24.26
CA GLU A 2 10.14 5.98 -24.50
C GLU A 2 9.31 5.64 -23.25
N GLN A 3 9.49 6.39 -22.15
CA GLN A 3 8.95 6.01 -20.83
C GLN A 3 7.46 6.32 -20.62
N ASN A 4 6.79 7.09 -21.49
CA ASN A 4 5.44 7.59 -21.20
C ASN A 4 4.30 6.68 -21.71
N ARG A 5 4.60 5.46 -22.18
CA ARG A 5 3.59 4.52 -22.69
C ARG A 5 3.36 3.30 -21.80
N CYS A 6 4.16 3.14 -20.75
CA CYS A 6 4.10 1.94 -19.91
C CYS A 6 3.58 2.31 -18.52
N ILE A 7 2.78 1.41 -17.95
CA ILE A 7 2.32 1.45 -16.56
C ILE A 7 2.83 0.18 -15.91
N GLU A 8 3.52 0.33 -14.78
CA GLU A 8 3.97 -0.80 -13.98
C GLU A 8 3.07 -0.96 -12.75
N LEU A 9 2.62 -2.19 -12.52
CA LEU A 9 1.84 -2.59 -11.37
C LEU A 9 2.67 -3.54 -10.54
N HIS A 10 2.71 -3.32 -9.23
CA HIS A 10 3.36 -4.22 -8.28
C HIS A 10 2.30 -4.82 -7.36
N SER A 11 2.43 -6.12 -7.08
CA SER A 11 1.69 -6.71 -5.98
C SER A 11 2.14 -6.09 -4.67
N PRO A 12 1.24 -6.00 -3.66
CA PRO A 12 1.61 -5.42 -2.38
C PRO A 12 2.83 -6.07 -1.74
N ASP A 13 2.97 -7.39 -1.83
CA ASP A 13 4.11 -8.15 -1.28
C ASP A 13 5.44 -7.94 -2.04
N GLY A 14 5.43 -7.19 -3.14
CA GLY A 14 6.60 -6.93 -3.98
C GLY A 14 7.09 -8.13 -4.79
N ILE A 15 6.38 -9.26 -4.78
CA ILE A 15 6.80 -10.50 -5.46
C ILE A 15 6.46 -10.46 -6.94
N HIS A 16 5.32 -9.90 -7.30
CA HIS A 16 4.80 -9.90 -8.66
C HIS A 16 4.80 -8.48 -9.22
N SER A 17 5.17 -8.36 -10.49
CA SER A 17 4.98 -7.14 -11.26
C SER A 17 4.33 -7.43 -12.61
N CYS A 18 3.63 -6.45 -13.13
CA CYS A 18 3.00 -6.48 -14.44
C CYS A 18 3.24 -5.14 -15.14
N ILE A 19 3.76 -5.19 -16.37
CA ILE A 19 3.95 -4.01 -17.20
C ILE A 19 2.91 -4.01 -18.30
N LEU A 20 2.07 -2.97 -18.31
CA LEU A 20 1.10 -2.71 -19.35
C LEU A 20 1.66 -1.66 -20.29
N ARG A 21 1.64 -1.91 -21.60
CA ARG A 21 2.09 -0.96 -22.63
C ARG A 21 0.91 -0.48 -23.45
N ALA A 22 0.64 0.81 -23.43
CA ALA A 22 -0.35 1.47 -24.27
C ALA A 22 0.20 1.78 -25.66
N MET A 23 -0.68 2.07 -26.62
CA MET A 23 -0.30 2.43 -27.98
C MET A 23 0.47 3.76 -28.00
N ASP A 24 -0.02 4.75 -27.25
CA ASP A 24 0.54 6.09 -27.14
C ASP A 24 0.51 6.64 -25.69
N PRO A 25 1.18 7.77 -25.42
CA PRO A 25 1.24 8.33 -24.06
C PRO A 25 -0.10 8.84 -23.50
N GLN A 26 -1.03 9.27 -24.35
CA GLN A 26 -2.34 9.75 -23.92
C GLN A 26 -3.20 8.58 -23.42
N GLU A 27 -3.16 7.46 -24.13
CA GLU A 27 -3.82 6.23 -23.73
C GLU A 27 -3.24 5.69 -22.41
N ALA A 28 -1.91 5.71 -22.24
CA ALA A 28 -1.27 5.35 -20.96
C ALA A 28 -1.78 6.22 -19.80
N THR A 29 -1.89 7.53 -20.01
CA THR A 29 -2.42 8.47 -18.99
C THR A 29 -3.88 8.14 -18.65
N THR A 30 -4.68 7.80 -19.67
CA THR A 30 -6.08 7.40 -19.50
C THR A 30 -6.19 6.13 -18.65
N TRP A 31 -5.40 5.10 -18.97
CA TRP A 31 -5.37 3.86 -18.19
C TRP A 31 -4.87 4.08 -16.76
N PHE A 32 -3.84 4.90 -16.56
CA PHE A 32 -3.35 5.24 -15.23
C PHE A 32 -4.44 5.87 -14.37
N ASN A 33 -5.15 6.87 -14.89
CA ASN A 33 -6.24 7.53 -14.18
C ASN A 33 -7.41 6.59 -13.89
N ALA A 34 -7.76 5.72 -14.85
CA ALA A 34 -8.81 4.73 -14.68
C ALA A 34 -8.46 3.72 -13.56
N LEU A 35 -7.24 3.15 -13.59
CA LEU A 35 -6.75 2.22 -12.58
C LEU A 35 -6.67 2.89 -11.20
N HIS A 36 -6.10 4.09 -11.12
CA HIS A 36 -6.00 4.85 -9.88
C HIS A 36 -7.39 5.15 -9.28
N SER A 37 -8.35 5.56 -10.11
CA SER A 37 -9.73 5.79 -9.67
C SER A 37 -10.41 4.50 -9.20
N ALA A 38 -10.22 3.39 -9.92
CA ALA A 38 -10.79 2.09 -9.55
C ALA A 38 -10.24 1.58 -8.22
N ILE A 39 -8.93 1.72 -7.99
CA ILE A 39 -8.28 1.37 -6.71
C ILE A 39 -8.84 2.25 -5.60
N GLY A 40 -8.87 3.57 -5.77
CA GLY A 40 -9.39 4.50 -4.75
C GLY A 40 -10.84 4.20 -4.36
N LYS A 41 -11.72 3.98 -5.34
CA LYS A 41 -13.13 3.61 -5.10
C LYS A 41 -13.27 2.26 -4.40
N SER A 42 -12.48 1.27 -4.81
CA SER A 42 -12.46 -0.05 -4.17
C SER A 42 -12.02 0.02 -2.72
N THR A 43 -10.96 0.78 -2.43
CA THR A 43 -10.46 1.01 -1.06
C THR A 43 -11.51 1.73 -0.22
N GLN A 44 -12.16 2.78 -0.75
CA GLN A 44 -13.21 3.49 -0.02
C GLN A 44 -14.40 2.58 0.30
N LYS A 45 -14.83 1.74 -0.64
CA LYS A 45 -15.89 0.77 -0.39
C LYS A 45 -15.48 -0.25 0.68
N ALA A 46 -14.28 -0.80 0.58
CA ALA A 46 -13.74 -1.73 1.56
C ALA A 46 -13.66 -1.10 2.96
N LEU A 47 -13.31 0.19 3.07
CA LEU A 47 -13.30 0.93 4.33
C LEU A 47 -14.70 1.04 4.94
N LEU A 48 -15.71 1.36 4.14
CA LEU A 48 -17.10 1.43 4.59
C LEU A 48 -17.60 0.06 5.07
N ASP A 49 -17.32 -0.99 4.32
CA ASP A 49 -17.74 -2.34 4.67
C ASP A 49 -16.99 -2.86 5.92
N ALA A 50 -15.70 -2.55 6.07
CA ALA A 50 -14.94 -2.84 7.28
C ALA A 50 -15.49 -2.11 8.50
N ASN A 51 -15.82 -0.81 8.37
CA ASN A 51 -16.45 -0.06 9.46
C ASN A 51 -17.80 -0.64 9.86
N ARG A 52 -18.64 -1.05 8.90
CA ARG A 52 -19.92 -1.71 9.21
C ARG A 52 -19.74 -2.97 10.04
N ALA A 53 -18.68 -3.74 9.80
CA ALA A 53 -18.42 -4.98 10.49
C ALA A 53 -17.68 -4.81 11.83
N LEU A 54 -16.77 -3.83 11.93
CA LEU A 54 -15.76 -3.78 13.00
C LEU A 54 -15.86 -2.55 13.91
N VAL A 55 -16.65 -1.53 13.59
CA VAL A 55 -16.67 -0.24 14.32
C VAL A 55 -16.95 -0.41 15.82
N SER A 56 -17.80 -1.36 16.21
CA SER A 56 -18.11 -1.63 17.62
C SER A 56 -16.98 -2.30 18.39
N ILE A 57 -16.02 -2.91 17.70
CA ILE A 57 -14.90 -3.67 18.28
C ILE A 57 -13.65 -2.79 18.36
N ILE A 58 -13.30 -2.14 17.24
CA ILE A 58 -12.02 -1.41 17.10
C ILE A 58 -12.19 0.10 17.03
N GLY A 59 -13.42 0.61 16.92
CA GLY A 59 -13.70 2.02 16.64
C GLY A 59 -13.76 2.31 15.15
N GLU A 60 -14.01 3.58 14.80
CA GLU A 60 -14.13 4.01 13.41
C GLU A 60 -12.75 4.00 12.72
N LEU A 61 -12.63 3.23 11.65
CA LEU A 61 -11.51 3.27 10.72
C LEU A 61 -11.61 4.54 9.86
N LYS A 62 -10.54 5.33 9.82
CA LYS A 62 -10.41 6.50 8.93
C LYS A 62 -9.69 6.16 7.64
N HIS A 63 -8.69 5.29 7.71
CA HIS A 63 -7.90 4.86 6.57
C HIS A 63 -7.55 3.38 6.65
N ILE A 64 -7.50 2.73 5.49
CA ILE A 64 -6.97 1.39 5.32
C ILE A 64 -6.10 1.33 4.06
N GLY A 65 -5.06 0.51 4.06
CA GLY A 65 -4.23 0.33 2.88
C GLY A 65 -2.89 -0.32 3.16
N TRP A 66 -2.14 -0.55 2.09
CA TRP A 66 -0.78 -1.08 2.15
C TRP A 66 0.22 0.05 2.38
N LEU A 67 1.13 -0.15 3.32
CA LEU A 67 2.27 0.73 3.60
C LEU A 67 3.56 -0.08 3.60
N SER A 68 4.67 0.59 3.36
CA SER A 68 6.00 0.00 3.50
C SER A 68 6.54 0.29 4.90
N ARG A 69 6.94 -0.74 5.63
CA ARG A 69 7.56 -0.64 6.96
C ARG A 69 8.99 -1.16 6.91
N ARG A 70 9.93 -0.43 7.52
CA ARG A 70 11.32 -0.88 7.68
C ARG A 70 11.46 -1.75 8.93
N SER A 71 12.13 -2.89 8.84
CA SER A 71 12.26 -3.90 9.91
C SER A 71 13.09 -3.48 11.13
N GLY A 72 13.77 -2.32 11.12
CA GLY A 72 14.71 -1.93 12.18
C GLY A 72 14.29 -0.85 13.20
N SER A 73 13.06 -0.30 13.13
CA SER A 73 12.71 0.87 13.97
C SER A 73 12.11 0.56 15.35
N GLU A 74 11.91 -0.72 15.69
CA GLU A 74 11.39 -1.13 17.00
C GLU A 74 12.32 -2.15 17.68
N GLN A 75 13.48 -1.70 18.15
CA GLN A 75 14.16 -2.38 19.24
C GLN A 75 14.57 -1.39 20.33
N ASN A 76 13.74 -1.34 21.38
CA ASN A 76 14.22 -1.04 22.71
C ASN A 76 15.29 -2.09 23.09
N GLY A 77 16.56 -1.73 22.90
CA GLY A 77 17.67 -2.14 23.75
C GLY A 77 17.94 -3.63 23.94
N ARG A 78 17.72 -4.48 22.94
CA ARG A 78 18.22 -5.87 22.97
C ARG A 78 19.15 -6.13 21.81
N SER A 79 20.43 -5.83 22.02
CA SER A 79 21.53 -6.28 21.18
C SER A 79 21.41 -7.78 20.91
N SER A 80 20.86 -8.10 19.74
CA SER A 80 20.96 -9.41 19.13
C SER A 80 21.76 -9.19 17.87
N SER A 81 22.84 -9.96 17.70
CA SER A 81 23.70 -9.95 16.51
C SER A 81 22.93 -10.51 15.31
N GLU A 82 21.93 -9.78 14.85
CA GLU A 82 21.22 -10.06 13.61
C GLU A 82 21.96 -9.36 12.47
N SER A 83 22.15 -10.08 11.36
CA SER A 83 22.88 -9.59 10.18
C SER A 83 22.34 -8.22 9.76
N SER A 84 23.24 -7.26 9.50
CA SER A 84 22.91 -5.91 9.06
C SER A 84 21.98 -5.87 7.84
N ASP A 85 21.99 -6.93 7.02
CA ASP A 85 21.17 -7.05 5.81
C ASP A 85 19.66 -7.26 6.08
N GLU A 86 19.28 -7.68 7.29
CA GLU A 86 17.88 -7.88 7.67
C GLU A 86 17.21 -6.58 8.17
N LEU A 87 17.98 -5.60 8.63
CA LEU A 87 17.46 -4.35 9.21
C LEU A 87 16.98 -3.33 8.15
N ASP A 88 17.41 -3.48 6.90
CA ASP A 88 17.07 -2.56 5.80
C ASP A 88 15.98 -3.10 4.85
N LYS A 89 15.36 -4.23 5.19
CA LYS A 89 14.28 -4.79 4.37
C LYS A 89 12.98 -4.01 4.59
N TRP A 90 12.45 -3.47 3.50
CA TRP A 90 11.10 -2.91 3.44
C TRP A 90 10.09 -4.05 3.32
N GLN A 91 9.15 -4.10 4.24
CA GLN A 91 8.06 -5.05 4.23
C GLN A 91 6.75 -4.31 3.97
N SER A 92 5.99 -4.81 3.00
CA SER A 92 4.63 -4.36 2.80
C SER A 92 3.73 -4.89 3.89
N ILE A 93 3.01 -3.98 4.53
CA ILE A 93 2.09 -4.26 5.62
C ILE A 93 0.73 -3.64 5.30
N PHE A 94 -0.35 -4.37 5.58
CA PHE A 94 -1.68 -3.79 5.52
C PHE A 94 -1.97 -3.12 6.87
N VAL A 95 -2.36 -1.85 6.82
CA VAL A 95 -2.59 -1.01 8.00
C VAL A 95 -4.02 -0.52 7.99
N ALA A 96 -4.59 -0.43 9.18
CA ALA A 96 -5.85 0.24 9.45
C ALA A 96 -5.62 1.30 10.53
N VAL A 97 -6.08 2.52 10.27
CA VAL A 97 -5.92 3.68 11.16
C VAL A 97 -7.29 4.04 11.72
N THR A 98 -7.37 4.17 13.05
CA THR A 98 -8.54 4.66 13.77
C THR A 98 -8.28 6.05 14.34
N ASP A 99 -9.31 6.63 14.97
CA ASP A 99 -9.16 7.88 15.73
C ASP A 99 -8.19 7.78 16.92
N ARG A 100 -7.80 6.57 17.35
CA ARG A 100 -6.88 6.39 18.48
C ARG A 100 -5.45 6.73 18.09
N GLU A 101 -5.05 6.47 16.84
CA GLU A 101 -3.70 6.70 16.35
C GLU A 101 -3.47 8.14 15.82
N LEU A 102 -4.52 8.96 15.74
CA LEU A 102 -4.46 10.36 15.25
C LEU A 102 -4.42 11.41 16.38
N ARG A 103 -4.32 10.99 17.64
CA ARG A 103 -4.28 11.87 18.83
C ARG A 103 -2.87 12.19 19.30
#